data_AF-A0A7C7QG28-F1
#
_entry.id   AF-A0A7C7QG28-F1
#
_cell.length_a   1.000
_cell.length_b   1.000
_cell.length_c   1.000
_cell.angle_alpha   90.00
_cell.angle_beta   90.00
_cell.angle_gamma   90.00
#
_symmetry.space_group_name_H-M   'P 1'
#
loop_
_entity.id
_entity.type
_entity.pdbx_description
1 polymer ?
#
loop_
_entity_poly.entity_id
_entity_poly.type
_entity_poly.pdbx_seq_one_letter_code
_entity_poly.pdbx_strand_id
1 'polypeptide(L)'
;AGCDLARMAGLEPAAVIVEILNEDGSMARRPDLEKFAAAHGIKMGTIADLIEYRLLNEKTVERVASSLMPTEFGDFKLHAYRNVIDDQVHLALVKGDMEPGRPPLVRVHVENSLCDIFGSRRDDCGWPLRDALKRIADEGYGVAIILRLADESDAIINQIRHYAAQDKDEDLPRAEAGTDLRTFGIGAQILTDLGVKQMRVLSAPKKLHGLSGFGLEVVEYVHD
;
A
#
# COMPACT_ATOMS: atom_id res chain seq x y z
N ALA A 1 -16.10 2.85 -8.01
CA ALA A 1 -17.18 2.30 -7.16
C ALA A 1 -18.36 1.80 -8.00
N GLY A 2 -19.21 2.67 -8.56
CA GLY A 2 -20.38 2.25 -9.35
C GLY A 2 -20.05 1.31 -10.52
N CYS A 3 -19.11 1.71 -11.38
CA CYS A 3 -18.62 0.88 -12.49
C CYS A 3 -18.00 -0.45 -12.03
N ASP A 4 -17.34 -0.47 -10.86
CA ASP A 4 -16.72 -1.68 -10.32
C ASP A 4 -17.78 -2.69 -9.87
N LEU A 5 -18.83 -2.22 -9.18
CA LEU A 5 -19.96 -3.07 -8.79
C LEU A 5 -20.68 -3.67 -10.00
N ALA A 6 -20.90 -2.87 -11.06
CA ALA A 6 -21.50 -3.36 -12.30
C ALA A 6 -20.63 -4.44 -12.98
N ARG A 7 -19.32 -4.19 -13.07
CA ARG A 7 -18.34 -5.17 -13.59
C ARG A 7 -18.35 -6.47 -12.77
N MET A 8 -18.34 -6.37 -11.44
CA MET A 8 -18.36 -7.53 -10.54
C MET A 8 -19.66 -8.34 -10.64
N ALA A 9 -20.76 -7.71 -11.06
CA ALA A 9 -22.02 -8.38 -11.37
C ALA A 9 -22.04 -9.04 -12.76
N GLY A 10 -20.94 -8.97 -13.53
CA GLY A 10 -20.87 -9.49 -14.90
C GLY A 10 -21.62 -8.63 -15.93
N LEU A 11 -21.87 -7.35 -15.61
CA LEU A 11 -22.54 -6.39 -16.48
C LEU A 11 -21.55 -5.40 -17.12
N GLU A 12 -22.06 -4.58 -18.04
CA GLU A 12 -21.29 -3.46 -18.60
C GLU A 12 -20.79 -2.56 -17.45
N PRO A 13 -19.50 -2.14 -17.44
CA PRO A 13 -18.92 -1.28 -16.40
C PRO A 13 -19.46 0.16 -16.38
N ALA A 14 -20.78 0.35 -16.38
CA ALA A 14 -21.48 1.62 -16.35
C ALA A 14 -22.49 1.65 -15.19
N ALA A 15 -22.63 2.80 -14.53
CA ALA A 15 -23.55 2.96 -13.40
C ALA A 15 -24.20 4.34 -13.41
N VAL A 16 -25.45 4.40 -12.93
CA VAL A 16 -26.16 5.65 -12.63
C VAL A 16 -26.11 5.86 -11.13
N ILE A 17 -25.71 7.06 -10.71
CA ILE A 17 -25.62 7.43 -9.30
C ILE A 17 -26.38 8.74 -9.06
N VAL A 18 -26.94 8.85 -7.87
CA VAL A 18 -27.54 10.08 -7.35
C VAL A 18 -27.24 10.17 -5.86
N GLU A 19 -26.94 11.38 -5.39
CA GLU A 19 -26.72 11.63 -3.97
C GLU A 19 -28.06 11.66 -3.22
N ILE A 20 -28.09 11.10 -2.01
CA ILE A 20 -29.31 11.05 -1.19
C ILE A 20 -29.32 12.27 -0.26
N LEU A 21 -30.40 13.04 -0.34
CA LEU A 21 -30.67 14.19 0.52
C LEU A 21 -31.71 13.83 1.59
N ASN A 22 -31.60 14.48 2.74
CA ASN A 22 -32.66 14.53 3.74
C ASN A 22 -33.84 15.39 3.23
N GLU A 23 -35.01 15.26 3.86
CA GLU A 23 -36.22 16.03 3.47
C GLU A 23 -36.03 17.55 3.59
N ASP A 24 -35.14 18.01 4.48
CA ASP A 24 -34.78 19.41 4.67
C ASP A 24 -33.78 19.94 3.62
N GLY A 25 -33.38 19.09 2.67
CA GLY A 25 -32.42 19.40 1.61
C GLY A 25 -30.95 19.27 2.02
N SER A 26 -30.65 18.91 3.27
CA SER A 26 -29.28 18.62 3.71
C SER A 26 -28.77 17.27 3.17
N MET A 27 -27.45 17.09 3.08
CA MET A 27 -26.85 15.82 2.66
C MET A 27 -27.07 14.74 3.74
N ALA A 28 -27.65 13.60 3.37
CA ALA A 28 -27.84 12.48 4.27
C ALA A 28 -26.48 11.94 4.75
N ARG A 29 -26.34 11.73 6.07
CA ARG A 29 -25.14 11.11 6.67
C ARG A 29 -25.40 9.64 6.97
N ARG A 30 -24.36 8.92 7.41
CA ARG A 30 -24.45 7.46 7.66
C ARG A 30 -25.68 7.04 8.50
N PRO A 31 -26.03 7.70 9.61
CA PRO A 31 -27.22 7.31 10.38
C PRO A 31 -28.54 7.48 9.61
N ASP A 32 -28.61 8.46 8.70
CA ASP A 32 -29.77 8.70 7.85
C ASP A 32 -29.85 7.66 6.73
N LEU A 33 -28.70 7.35 6.11
CA LEU A 33 -28.58 6.34 5.07
C LEU A 33 -28.92 4.92 5.59
N GLU A 34 -28.55 4.59 6.83
CA GLU A 34 -28.92 3.31 7.46
C GLU A 34 -30.44 3.15 7.60
N LYS A 35 -31.13 4.23 7.99
CA LYS A 35 -32.60 4.25 8.06
C LYS A 35 -33.25 4.17 6.68
N PHE A 36 -32.74 4.95 5.72
CA PHE A 36 -33.22 4.96 4.34
C PHE A 36 -33.08 3.59 3.69
N ALA A 37 -31.90 2.96 3.82
CA ALA A 37 -31.61 1.63 3.33
C ALA A 37 -32.58 0.58 3.90
N ALA A 38 -32.83 0.62 5.21
CA ALA A 38 -33.78 -0.27 5.87
C ALA A 38 -35.23 -0.04 5.40
N ALA A 39 -35.65 1.22 5.25
CA ALA A 39 -37.01 1.57 4.82
C ALA A 39 -37.31 1.10 3.38
N HIS A 40 -36.31 1.12 2.50
CA HIS A 40 -36.47 0.77 1.08
C HIS A 40 -35.94 -0.63 0.72
N GLY A 41 -35.41 -1.39 1.67
CA GLY A 41 -34.86 -2.73 1.43
C GLY A 41 -33.59 -2.72 0.56
N ILE A 42 -32.80 -1.64 0.62
CA ILE A 42 -31.57 -1.45 -0.16
C ILE A 42 -30.37 -1.86 0.70
N LYS A 43 -29.38 -2.53 0.10
CA LYS A 43 -28.12 -2.85 0.79
C LYS A 43 -27.22 -1.63 0.85
N MET A 44 -26.48 -1.48 1.95
CA MET A 44 -25.48 -0.43 2.13
C MET A 44 -24.09 -1.07 2.26
N GLY A 45 -23.07 -0.40 1.73
CA GLY A 45 -21.67 -0.78 1.88
C GLY A 45 -20.77 0.45 1.71
N THR A 46 -19.51 0.34 2.12
CA THR A 46 -18.54 1.44 1.97
C THR A 46 -17.62 1.23 0.77
N ILE A 47 -17.05 2.33 0.26
CA ILE A 47 -15.99 2.24 -0.77
C ILE A 47 -14.77 1.50 -0.21
N ALA A 48 -14.47 1.65 1.08
CA ALA A 48 -13.39 0.93 1.74
C ALA A 48 -13.61 -0.59 1.71
N ASP A 49 -14.82 -1.06 2.04
CA ASP A 49 -15.16 -2.50 1.98
C ASP A 49 -15.10 -3.04 0.54
N LEU A 50 -15.48 -2.22 -0.45
CA LEU A 50 -15.38 -2.60 -1.86
C LEU A 50 -13.90 -2.71 -2.30
N ILE A 51 -13.04 -1.78 -1.87
CA ILE A 51 -11.60 -1.84 -2.13
C ILE A 51 -11.02 -3.10 -1.50
N GLU A 52 -11.33 -3.37 -0.22
CA GLU A 52 -10.89 -4.57 0.48
C GLU A 52 -11.37 -5.84 -0.24
N TYR A 53 -12.67 -5.93 -0.56
CA TYR A 53 -13.22 -7.08 -1.28
C TYR A 53 -12.49 -7.33 -2.61
N ARG A 54 -12.30 -6.29 -3.42
CA ARG A 54 -11.61 -6.46 -4.71
C ARG A 54 -10.17 -6.88 -4.53
N LEU A 55 -9.45 -6.24 -3.62
CA LEU A 55 -8.07 -6.59 -3.31
C LEU A 55 -7.90 -8.04 -2.86
N LEU A 56 -8.87 -8.60 -2.14
CA LEU A 56 -8.89 -9.98 -1.67
C LEU A 56 -9.30 -11.01 -2.73
N ASN A 57 -10.12 -10.60 -3.71
CA ASN A 57 -10.71 -11.52 -4.70
C ASN A 57 -10.11 -11.37 -6.10
N GLU A 58 -9.37 -10.30 -6.36
CA GLU A 58 -8.75 -10.01 -7.66
C GLU A 58 -7.22 -10.01 -7.50
N LYS A 59 -6.53 -10.79 -8.34
CA LYS A 59 -5.08 -10.68 -8.48
C LYS A 59 -4.77 -9.48 -9.37
N THR A 60 -4.19 -8.44 -8.81
CA THR A 60 -3.88 -7.19 -9.51
C THR A 60 -2.39 -7.02 -9.80
N VAL A 61 -1.53 -7.87 -9.20
CA VAL A 61 -0.09 -7.84 -9.45
C VAL A 61 0.42 -9.14 -10.07
N GLU A 62 1.34 -9.01 -11.03
CA GLU A 62 1.97 -10.12 -11.72
C GLU A 62 3.50 -10.01 -11.64
N ARG A 63 4.17 -11.12 -11.27
CA ARG A 63 5.64 -11.18 -11.29
C ARG A 63 6.11 -11.28 -12.74
N VAL A 64 6.74 -10.23 -13.26
CA VAL A 64 7.12 -10.12 -14.68
C VAL A 64 8.60 -10.38 -14.95
N ALA A 65 9.48 -10.24 -13.94
CA ALA A 65 10.90 -10.50 -14.08
C ALA A 65 11.56 -10.90 -12.75
N SER A 66 12.71 -11.57 -12.84
CA SER A 66 13.55 -11.89 -11.69
C SER A 66 15.02 -11.98 -12.06
N SER A 67 15.90 -11.57 -11.14
CA SER A 67 17.35 -11.73 -11.27
C SER A 67 18.01 -11.87 -9.89
N LEU A 68 19.28 -12.25 -9.88
CA LEU A 68 20.15 -11.96 -8.74
C LEU A 68 20.50 -10.48 -8.76
N MET A 69 20.59 -9.87 -7.57
CA MET A 69 20.93 -8.48 -7.36
C MET A 69 22.02 -8.38 -6.29
N PRO A 70 23.29 -8.27 -6.69
CA PRO A 70 24.37 -7.93 -5.79
C PRO A 70 24.18 -6.51 -5.26
N THR A 71 24.25 -6.35 -3.94
CA THR A 71 24.19 -5.04 -3.27
C THR A 71 25.38 -4.87 -2.34
N GLU A 72 25.56 -3.66 -1.80
CA GLU A 72 26.56 -3.43 -0.74
C GLU A 72 26.30 -4.24 0.54
N PHE A 73 25.08 -4.75 0.73
CA PHE A 73 24.68 -5.62 1.83
C PHE A 73 24.70 -7.11 1.45
N GLY A 74 25.30 -7.44 0.30
CA GLY A 74 25.36 -8.79 -0.26
C GLY A 74 24.23 -9.09 -1.23
N ASP A 75 24.12 -10.36 -1.63
CA ASP A 75 23.22 -10.76 -2.71
C ASP A 75 21.77 -10.91 -2.25
N PHE A 76 20.86 -10.42 -3.08
CA PHE A 76 19.42 -10.61 -2.98
C PHE A 76 18.88 -11.24 -4.26
N LYS A 77 17.71 -11.87 -4.16
CA LYS A 77 16.88 -12.16 -5.33
C LYS A 77 15.94 -10.97 -5.56
N LEU A 78 16.03 -10.35 -6.72
CA LEU A 78 15.14 -9.27 -7.12
C LEU A 78 13.97 -9.83 -7.92
N HIS A 79 12.78 -9.35 -7.61
CA HIS A 79 11.54 -9.60 -8.34
C HIS A 79 10.91 -8.28 -8.76
N ALA A 80 10.47 -8.19 -10.01
CA ALA A 80 9.66 -7.07 -10.51
C ALA A 80 8.21 -7.53 -10.63
N TYR A 81 7.30 -6.72 -10.08
CA TYR A 81 5.86 -6.95 -10.08
C TYR A 81 5.16 -5.83 -10.83
N ARG A 82 4.39 -6.15 -11.86
CA ARG A 82 3.59 -5.19 -12.62
C ARG A 82 2.15 -5.20 -12.10
N ASN A 83 1.62 -4.02 -11.80
CA ASN A 83 0.21 -3.82 -11.49
C ASN A 83 -0.60 -3.73 -12.80
N VAL A 84 -1.59 -4.59 -12.98
CA VAL A 84 -2.40 -4.64 -14.21
C VAL A 84 -3.39 -3.48 -14.34
N ILE A 85 -3.60 -2.71 -13.27
CA ILE A 85 -4.56 -1.60 -13.23
C ILE A 85 -3.93 -0.30 -13.76
N ASP A 86 -2.70 0.01 -13.36
CA ASP A 86 -2.02 1.28 -13.64
C ASP A 86 -0.64 1.11 -14.31
N ASP A 87 -0.27 -0.11 -14.68
CA ASP A 87 1.01 -0.50 -15.29
C ASP A 87 2.26 -0.18 -14.45
N GLN A 88 2.09 0.17 -13.17
CA GLN A 88 3.22 0.46 -12.29
C GLN A 88 4.02 -0.80 -11.98
N VAL A 89 5.33 -0.64 -11.87
CA VAL A 89 6.24 -1.72 -11.50
C VAL A 89 6.72 -1.49 -10.07
N HIS A 90 6.44 -2.45 -9.20
CA HIS A 90 6.95 -2.54 -7.84
C HIS A 90 8.08 -3.58 -7.76
N LEU A 91 8.93 -3.47 -6.75
CA LEU A 91 10.09 -4.33 -6.59
C LEU A 91 10.03 -5.10 -5.27
N ALA A 92 10.56 -6.32 -5.27
CA ALA A 92 10.80 -7.07 -4.04
C ALA A 92 12.22 -7.62 -4.04
N LEU A 93 13.00 -7.28 -3.01
CA LEU A 93 14.29 -7.89 -2.72
C LEU A 93 14.12 -8.96 -1.64
N VAL A 94 14.55 -10.18 -1.94
CA VAL A 94 14.38 -11.36 -1.10
C VAL A 94 15.74 -11.88 -0.69
N LYS A 95 15.93 -12.08 0.61
CA LYS A 95 17.10 -12.72 1.22
C LYS A 95 16.70 -14.08 1.78
N GLY A 96 17.39 -15.13 1.36
CA GLY A 96 17.07 -16.52 1.70
C GLY A 96 15.87 -17.08 0.92
N ASP A 97 15.52 -18.34 1.19
CA ASP A 97 14.43 -19.05 0.55
C ASP A 97 13.21 -19.08 1.47
N MET A 98 12.07 -18.53 1.02
CA MET A 98 10.85 -18.37 1.84
C MET A 98 10.24 -19.74 2.20
N GLU A 99 10.69 -20.30 3.32
CA GLU A 99 10.27 -21.60 3.84
C GLU A 99 9.03 -21.47 4.73
N PRO A 100 8.07 -22.42 4.63
CA PRO A 100 6.93 -22.48 5.55
C PRO A 100 7.39 -22.63 7.01
N GLY A 101 6.78 -21.85 7.92
CA GLY A 101 6.97 -21.99 9.37
C GLY A 101 8.08 -21.13 9.99
N ARG A 102 8.90 -20.44 9.19
CA ARG A 102 9.82 -19.40 9.67
C ARG A 102 9.35 -18.03 9.20
N PRO A 103 8.89 -17.13 10.09
CA PRO A 103 8.45 -15.78 9.72
C PRO A 103 9.63 -14.89 9.26
N PRO A 104 9.70 -14.48 7.97
CA PRO A 104 10.73 -13.55 7.49
C PRO A 104 10.60 -12.17 8.13
N LEU A 105 11.73 -11.45 8.20
CA LEU A 105 11.70 -10.01 8.45
C LEU A 105 11.22 -9.31 7.18
N VAL A 106 10.15 -8.54 7.28
CA VAL A 106 9.50 -7.88 6.14
C VAL A 106 9.51 -6.37 6.32
N ARG A 107 9.95 -5.65 5.29
CA ARG A 107 9.76 -4.20 5.15
C ARG A 107 8.91 -3.92 3.92
N VAL A 108 7.78 -3.22 4.11
CA VAL A 108 7.05 -2.60 3.01
C VAL A 108 7.41 -1.13 2.99
N HIS A 109 8.13 -0.71 1.97
CA HIS A 109 8.67 0.63 1.79
C HIS A 109 7.92 1.33 0.65
N VAL A 110 7.49 2.56 0.87
CA VAL A 110 6.94 3.41 -0.19
C VAL A 110 8.10 4.27 -0.72
N GLU A 111 8.34 4.20 -2.03
CA GLU A 111 9.43 4.94 -2.68
C GLU A 111 9.31 6.45 -2.41
N ASN A 112 10.42 7.06 -1.99
CA ASN A 112 10.57 8.50 -1.90
C ASN A 112 11.94 8.88 -2.43
N SER A 113 11.97 9.42 -3.65
CA SER A 113 13.21 9.75 -4.36
C SER A 113 14.17 10.62 -3.55
N LEU A 114 13.69 11.60 -2.79
CA LEU A 114 14.56 12.49 -2.00
C LEU A 114 15.18 11.77 -0.78
N CYS A 115 14.41 10.92 -0.11
CA CYS A 115 14.90 10.15 1.03
C CYS A 115 15.80 8.99 0.58
N ASP A 116 15.41 8.26 -0.46
CA ASP A 116 16.06 7.01 -0.85
C ASP A 116 17.34 7.24 -1.68
N ILE A 117 17.37 8.27 -2.53
CA ILE A 117 18.55 8.59 -3.36
C ILE A 117 19.57 9.43 -2.58
N PHE A 118 19.11 10.48 -1.89
CA PHE A 118 20.00 11.44 -1.23
C PHE A 118 20.20 11.20 0.27
N GLY A 119 19.46 10.26 0.88
CA GLY A 119 19.55 10.02 2.32
C GLY A 119 19.07 11.22 3.15
N SER A 120 18.04 11.93 2.67
CA SER A 120 17.45 13.07 3.40
C SER A 120 17.07 12.67 4.82
N ARG A 121 17.26 13.61 5.76
CA ARG A 121 16.92 13.47 7.19
C ARG A 121 15.76 14.38 7.61
N ARG A 122 14.99 14.85 6.64
CA ARG A 122 13.76 15.63 6.89
C ARG A 122 12.72 14.73 7.55
N ASP A 123 11.82 15.31 8.33
CA ASP A 123 10.82 14.57 9.14
C ASP A 123 9.79 13.79 8.30
N ASP A 124 9.72 14.04 6.99
CA ASP A 124 8.88 13.29 6.06
C ASP A 124 9.53 11.99 5.56
N CYS A 125 10.83 11.82 5.80
CA CYS A 125 11.51 10.55 5.55
C CYS A 125 11.16 9.56 6.66
N GLY A 126 10.54 8.44 6.28
CA GLY A 126 10.37 7.29 7.16
C GLY A 126 11.70 6.54 7.38
N TRP A 127 11.60 5.27 7.75
CA TRP A 127 12.77 4.41 7.87
C TRP A 127 13.57 4.37 6.55
N PRO A 128 14.88 4.67 6.55
CA PRO A 128 15.67 4.65 5.32
C PRO A 128 15.70 3.27 4.68
N LEU A 129 15.50 3.21 3.37
CA LEU A 129 15.53 1.94 2.62
C LEU A 129 16.86 1.19 2.80
N ARG A 130 17.98 1.92 2.80
CA ARG A 130 19.32 1.35 3.02
C ARG A 130 19.42 0.63 4.37
N ASP A 131 18.90 1.21 5.43
CA ASP A 131 18.94 0.63 6.77
C ASP A 131 18.07 -0.64 6.85
N ALA A 132 16.91 -0.62 6.21
CA ALA A 132 16.05 -1.80 6.11
C ALA A 132 16.72 -2.94 5.33
N LEU A 133 17.35 -2.64 4.19
CA LEU A 133 18.07 -3.63 3.39
C LEU A 133 19.25 -4.22 4.18
N LYS A 134 20.01 -3.37 4.87
CA LYS A 134 21.10 -3.81 5.75
C LYS A 134 20.58 -4.74 6.85
N ARG A 135 19.52 -4.33 7.56
CA ARG A 135 18.94 -5.12 8.66
C ARG A 135 18.43 -6.49 8.21
N ILE A 136 17.81 -6.56 7.03
CA ILE A 136 17.38 -7.82 6.40
C ILE A 136 18.59 -8.67 5.98
N ALA A 137 19.63 -8.05 5.43
CA ALA A 137 20.85 -8.75 5.06
C ALA A 137 21.57 -9.36 6.28
N ASP A 138 21.70 -8.60 7.36
CA ASP A 138 22.31 -9.03 8.63
C ASP A 138 21.56 -10.22 9.23
N GLU A 139 20.25 -10.29 9.03
CA GLU A 139 19.41 -11.42 9.47
C GLU A 139 19.48 -12.63 8.52
N GLY A 140 19.88 -12.41 7.26
CA GLY A 140 20.00 -13.44 6.23
C GLY A 140 18.66 -14.01 5.74
N TYR A 141 17.52 -13.51 6.23
CA TYR A 141 16.19 -14.04 5.92
C TYR A 141 15.10 -12.97 5.99
N GLY A 142 14.65 -12.49 4.83
CA GLY A 142 13.65 -11.44 4.79
C GLY A 142 13.28 -10.93 3.40
N VAL A 143 12.32 -10.01 3.38
CA VAL A 143 11.78 -9.39 2.16
C VAL A 143 11.69 -7.88 2.34
N ALA A 144 12.27 -7.12 1.41
CA ALA A 144 12.02 -5.69 1.26
C ALA A 144 11.17 -5.46 0.01
N ILE A 145 9.96 -4.93 0.18
CA ILE A 145 9.07 -4.54 -0.92
C ILE A 145 9.19 -3.02 -1.10
N ILE A 146 9.43 -2.57 -2.33
CA ILE A 146 9.45 -1.17 -2.72
C ILE A 146 8.22 -0.92 -3.58
N LEU A 147 7.25 -0.25 -2.96
CA LEU A 147 6.03 0.21 -3.59
C LEU A 147 6.29 1.57 -4.23
N ARG A 148 6.52 1.51 -5.53
CA ARG A 148 6.63 2.68 -6.39
C ARG A 148 5.27 3.32 -6.56
N LEU A 149 5.19 4.63 -6.37
CA LEU A 149 4.01 5.42 -6.67
C LEU A 149 4.14 5.99 -8.10
N ALA A 150 3.06 6.53 -8.66
CA ALA A 150 3.18 7.29 -9.90
C ALA A 150 4.06 8.50 -9.59
N ASP A 151 5.28 8.52 -10.13
CA ASP A 151 6.11 9.72 -10.14
C ASP A 151 5.47 10.73 -11.09
N GLU A 152 4.48 11.47 -10.60
CA GLU A 152 4.09 12.71 -11.25
C GLU A 152 5.25 13.69 -11.03
N SER A 153 5.90 14.15 -12.10
CA SER A 153 7.07 15.04 -12.00
C SER A 153 6.80 16.29 -11.14
N ASP A 154 5.53 16.71 -11.07
CA ASP A 154 5.07 17.80 -10.21
C ASP A 154 5.10 17.49 -8.71
N ALA A 155 4.97 16.21 -8.31
CA ALA A 155 5.00 15.81 -6.91
C ALA A 155 6.35 16.11 -6.26
N ILE A 156 7.46 15.78 -6.94
CA ILE A 156 8.82 16.10 -6.47
C ILE A 156 9.03 17.61 -6.41
N ILE A 157 8.55 18.36 -7.42
CA ILE A 157 8.64 19.83 -7.43
C ILE A 157 7.91 20.42 -6.22
N ASN A 158 6.70 19.94 -5.93
CA ASN A 158 5.90 20.40 -4.80
C ASN A 158 6.54 20.02 -3.45
N GLN A 159 7.14 18.85 -3.34
CA GLN A 159 7.89 18.45 -2.14
C GLN A 159 9.09 19.37 -1.89
N ILE A 160 9.86 19.71 -2.94
CA ILE A 160 10.98 20.65 -2.83
C ILE A 160 10.50 22.06 -2.45
N ARG A 161 9.38 22.54 -3.02
CA ARG A 161 8.76 23.82 -2.62
C ARG A 161 8.38 23.81 -1.14
N HIS A 162 7.84 22.69 -0.65
CA HIS A 162 7.51 22.54 0.76
C HIS A 162 8.77 22.60 1.63
N TYR A 163 9.87 21.92 1.25
CA TYR A 163 11.15 22.06 1.96
C TYR A 163 11.67 23.49 1.97
N ALA A 164 11.57 24.21 0.86
CA ALA A 164 12.01 25.60 0.78
C ALA A 164 11.15 26.55 1.66
N ALA A 165 9.88 26.23 1.89
CA ALA A 165 9.03 26.94 2.84
C ALA A 165 9.38 26.60 4.28
N GLN A 166 9.64 25.32 4.59
CA GLN A 166 10.13 24.89 5.90
C GLN A 166 11.46 25.57 6.27
N ASP A 167 12.39 25.71 5.31
CA ASP A 167 13.66 26.42 5.51
C ASP A 167 13.50 27.91 5.84
N LYS A 168 12.31 28.47 5.61
CA LYS A 168 11.93 29.85 5.93
C LYS A 168 10.99 29.95 7.14
N ASP A 169 10.77 28.83 7.86
CA ASP A 169 9.79 28.72 8.94
C ASP A 169 8.35 29.09 8.52
N GLU A 170 8.00 28.87 7.25
CA GLU A 170 6.65 29.07 6.72
C GLU A 170 5.81 27.78 6.89
N ASP A 171 4.67 27.88 7.57
CA ASP A 171 3.76 26.75 7.78
C ASP A 171 2.85 26.55 6.55
N LEU A 172 3.23 25.61 5.67
CA LEU A 172 2.37 25.18 4.57
C LEU A 172 1.59 23.92 4.96
N PRO A 173 0.27 23.86 4.71
CA PRO A 173 -0.51 22.64 4.96
C PRO A 173 0.09 21.47 4.17
N ARG A 174 0.42 20.41 4.90
CA ARG A 174 0.96 19.18 4.33
C ARG A 174 -0.17 18.45 3.59
N ALA A 175 0.07 18.06 2.33
CA ALA A 175 -0.86 17.17 1.64
C ALA A 175 -0.93 15.84 2.40
N GLU A 176 -2.13 15.41 2.80
CA GLU A 176 -2.31 14.11 3.42
C GLU A 176 -1.93 13.01 2.41
N ALA A 177 -1.01 12.14 2.80
CA ALA A 177 -0.64 10.97 2.01
C ALA A 177 -1.82 9.98 2.00
N GLY A 178 -2.74 10.15 1.05
CA GLY A 178 -3.94 9.33 0.88
C GLY A 178 -3.68 7.90 0.40
N THR A 179 -2.54 7.30 0.73
CA THR A 179 -2.00 6.10 0.06
C THR A 179 -2.22 4.79 0.81
N ASP A 180 -2.70 4.79 2.05
CA ASP A 180 -2.57 3.62 2.92
C ASP A 180 -3.23 2.34 2.36
N LEU A 181 -4.54 2.34 2.08
CA LEU A 181 -5.27 1.10 1.78
C LEU A 181 -4.83 0.40 0.47
N ARG A 182 -4.61 1.17 -0.61
CA ARG A 182 -4.18 0.60 -1.91
C ARG A 182 -2.76 0.04 -1.84
N THR A 183 -1.88 0.77 -1.17
CA THR A 183 -0.47 0.41 -0.98
C THR A 183 -0.35 -0.88 -0.16
N PHE A 184 -1.15 -1.03 0.89
CA PHE A 184 -1.19 -2.27 1.67
C PHE A 184 -1.69 -3.48 0.87
N GLY A 185 -2.70 -3.30 0.01
CA GLY A 185 -3.21 -4.37 -0.86
C GLY A 185 -2.17 -4.91 -1.83
N ILE A 186 -1.43 -4.02 -2.51
CA ILE A 186 -0.36 -4.39 -3.44
C ILE A 186 0.76 -5.13 -2.70
N GLY A 187 1.23 -4.57 -1.57
CA GLY A 187 2.26 -5.20 -0.75
C GLY A 187 1.84 -6.60 -0.25
N ALA A 188 0.59 -6.75 0.17
CA ALA A 188 0.04 -8.04 0.60
C ALA A 188 0.02 -9.07 -0.54
N GLN A 189 -0.45 -8.71 -1.74
CA GLN A 189 -0.44 -9.64 -2.87
C GLN A 189 0.98 -10.07 -3.27
N ILE A 190 1.95 -9.16 -3.22
CA ILE A 190 3.37 -9.49 -3.46
C ILE A 190 3.88 -10.49 -2.42
N LEU A 191 3.58 -10.27 -1.13
CA LEU A 191 3.97 -11.20 -0.05
C LEU A 191 3.33 -12.58 -0.21
N THR A 192 2.04 -12.63 -0.54
CA THR A 192 1.32 -13.88 -0.82
C THR A 192 1.95 -14.63 -2.01
N ASP A 193 2.30 -13.92 -3.10
CA ASP A 193 2.98 -14.49 -4.27
C ASP A 193 4.40 -14.98 -3.96
N LEU A 194 5.09 -14.35 -3.01
CA LEU A 194 6.39 -14.81 -2.48
C LEU A 194 6.24 -16.02 -1.53
N GLY A 195 5.01 -16.42 -1.19
CA GLY A 195 4.74 -17.56 -0.30
C GLY A 195 4.79 -17.22 1.20
N VAL A 196 4.83 -15.93 1.55
CA VAL A 196 4.80 -15.48 2.95
C VAL A 196 3.41 -15.70 3.53
N LYS A 197 3.34 -16.21 4.75
CA LYS A 197 2.10 -16.39 5.53
C LYS A 197 2.16 -15.70 6.88
N GLN A 198 3.28 -15.88 7.58
CA GLN A 198 3.59 -15.20 8.83
C GLN A 198 4.80 -14.31 8.61
N MET A 199 4.85 -13.13 9.24
CA MET A 199 5.97 -12.21 9.07
C MET A 199 6.22 -11.37 10.32
N ARG A 200 7.47 -10.91 10.44
CA ARG A 200 7.89 -9.90 11.42
C ARG A 200 8.09 -8.60 10.68
N VAL A 201 7.37 -7.55 11.03
CA VAL A 201 7.32 -6.32 10.23
C VAL A 201 8.30 -5.29 10.79
N LEU A 202 9.25 -4.85 9.97
CA LEU A 202 10.18 -3.75 10.27
C LEU A 202 9.48 -2.40 10.06
N SER A 203 8.78 -1.94 11.08
CA SER A 203 8.00 -0.68 11.07
C SER A 203 7.57 -0.35 12.50
N ALA A 204 7.30 0.93 12.78
CA ALA A 204 6.49 1.30 13.95
C ALA A 204 5.14 0.53 13.96
N PRO A 205 4.57 0.21 15.14
CA PRO A 205 3.33 -0.53 15.23
C PRO A 205 2.21 0.26 14.54
N LYS A 206 1.56 -0.35 13.55
CA LYS A 206 0.43 0.25 12.84
C LYS A 206 -0.72 -0.76 12.79
N LYS A 207 -1.96 -0.29 12.91
CA LYS A 207 -3.12 -1.16 12.66
C LYS A 207 -3.20 -1.45 11.17
N LEU A 208 -2.75 -2.63 10.78
CA LEU A 208 -2.86 -3.12 9.41
C LEU A 208 -4.21 -3.85 9.26
N HIS A 209 -5.21 -3.12 8.79
CA HIS A 209 -6.51 -3.69 8.45
C HIS A 209 -6.44 -4.43 7.10
N GLY A 210 -7.13 -5.57 6.98
CA GLY A 210 -7.25 -6.33 5.72
C GLY A 210 -6.16 -7.36 5.42
N LEU A 211 -5.09 -7.48 6.21
CA LEU A 211 -4.05 -8.50 5.99
C LEU A 211 -4.56 -9.95 6.11
N SER A 212 -5.53 -10.18 7.01
CA SER A 212 -6.10 -11.51 7.25
C SER A 212 -6.79 -12.07 6.01
N GLY A 213 -7.38 -11.21 5.17
CA GLY A 213 -8.00 -11.66 3.92
C GLY A 213 -7.00 -12.18 2.89
N PHE A 214 -5.73 -11.77 2.98
CA PHE A 214 -4.64 -12.26 2.13
C PHE A 214 -3.97 -13.52 2.70
N GLY A 215 -4.46 -14.05 3.82
CA GLY A 215 -3.81 -15.14 4.55
C GLY A 215 -2.47 -14.74 5.16
N LEU A 216 -2.28 -13.45 5.43
CA LEU A 216 -1.08 -12.89 6.06
C LEU A 216 -1.30 -12.59 7.53
N GLU A 217 -0.32 -12.94 8.36
CA GLU A 217 -0.32 -12.73 9.80
C GLU A 217 0.98 -12.03 10.23
N VAL A 218 0.84 -10.95 11.00
CA VAL A 218 1.99 -10.29 11.62
C VAL A 218 2.19 -10.89 13.01
N VAL A 219 3.30 -11.59 13.20
CA VAL A 219 3.63 -12.25 14.48
C VAL A 219 4.43 -11.35 15.41
N GLU A 220 5.11 -10.34 14.85
CA GLU A 220 5.95 -9.40 15.59
C GLU A 220 6.08 -8.09 14.80
N TYR A 221 6.19 -6.97 15.51
CA TYR A 221 6.72 -5.74 14.93
C TYR A 221 8.10 -5.48 15.50
N VAL A 222 9.06 -5.20 14.61
CA VAL A 222 10.46 -4.92 14.95
C VAL A 222 10.69 -3.43 14.76
N HIS A 223 11.26 -2.77 15.76
CA HIS A 223 11.41 -1.31 15.83
C HIS A 223 12.84 -0.85 16.14
N ASP A 224 13.79 -1.79 16.17
CA ASP A 224 15.16 -1.57 16.63
C ASP A 224 16.12 -1.29 15.45
#